data_AF-A0A5R8YMQ7-F1
#
_entry.id   AF-A0A5R8YMQ7-F1
#
_cell.length_a   1.000
_cell.length_b   1.000
_cell.length_c   1.000
_cell.angle_alpha   90.00
_cell.angle_beta   90.00
_cell.angle_gamma   90.00
#
_symmetry.space_group_name_H-M   'P 1'
#
loop_
_entity.id
_entity.type
_entity.pdbx_description
1 polymer ?
#
loop_
_entity_poly.entity_id
_entity_poly.type
_entity_poly.pdbx_seq_one_letter_code
_entity_poly.pdbx_strand_id
1 'polypeptide(L)'
;MRLLTLPVTLIVLAVLLYLLFAVVRRSGPASRRSVGGPPRWEADTVMENGWTLIVVRKVAPGRNGPVELTRQTVRAIADDDPDWDERYREGMLEARNRVSTLEIESG
;
A
#
# COMPACT_ATOMS: atom_id res chain seq x y z
N MET A 1 10.51 -40.38 18.53
CA MET A 1 10.18 -39.61 17.31
C MET A 1 9.29 -38.38 17.54
N ARG A 2 8.84 -38.07 18.78
CA ARG A 2 8.04 -36.86 19.11
C ARG A 2 8.84 -35.67 19.65
N LEU A 3 10.09 -35.88 20.05
CA LEU A 3 10.97 -34.82 20.57
C LEU A 3 11.56 -33.94 19.46
N LEU A 4 11.66 -34.45 18.22
CA LEU A 4 12.16 -33.71 17.05
C LEU A 4 11.05 -32.95 16.31
N THR A 5 9.78 -33.29 16.52
CA THR A 5 8.67 -32.59 15.85
C THR A 5 8.50 -31.18 16.40
N LEU A 6 8.62 -31.00 17.72
CA LEU A 6 8.43 -29.71 18.39
C LEU A 6 9.37 -28.59 17.90
N PRO A 7 10.71 -28.80 17.79
CA PRO A 7 11.60 -27.77 17.26
C PRO A 7 11.36 -27.53 15.75
N VAL A 8 11.05 -28.57 14.99
CA VAL A 8 10.77 -28.44 13.54
C VAL A 8 9.50 -27.62 13.32
N THR A 9 8.44 -27.85 14.10
CA THR A 9 7.20 -27.07 14.00
C THR A 9 7.43 -25.60 14.35
N LEU A 10 8.25 -25.30 15.36
CA LEU A 10 8.62 -23.94 15.72
C LEU A 10 9.40 -23.23 14.61
N ILE A 11 10.34 -23.91 13.96
CA ILE A 11 11.11 -23.35 12.84
C ILE A 11 10.17 -23.06 11.67
N VAL A 12 9.29 -23.99 11.31
CA VAL A 12 8.31 -23.79 10.22
C VAL A 12 7.37 -22.62 10.53
N LEU A 13 6.89 -22.52 11.78
CA LEU A 13 6.04 -21.41 12.20
C LEU A 13 6.79 -20.07 12.13
N ALA A 14 8.05 -20.02 12.57
CA ALA A 14 8.87 -18.81 12.50
C ALA A 14 9.13 -18.38 11.04
N VAL A 15 9.37 -19.34 10.14
CA VAL A 15 9.54 -19.08 8.70
C VAL A 15 8.24 -18.58 8.10
N LEU A 16 7.09 -19.18 8.43
CA LEU A 16 5.78 -18.72 7.95
C LEU A 16 5.47 -17.30 8.43
N LEU A 17 5.71 -17.00 9.71
CA LEU A 17 5.55 -15.67 10.26
C LEU A 17 6.49 -14.66 9.60
N TYR A 18 7.76 -15.05 9.37
CA TYR A 18 8.72 -14.22 8.65
C TYR A 18 8.26 -13.93 7.22
N LEU A 19 7.79 -14.95 6.49
CA LEU A 19 7.28 -14.79 5.12
C LEU A 19 6.02 -13.95 5.09
N LEU A 20 5.10 -14.14 6.03
CA LEU A 20 3.90 -13.32 6.18
C LEU A 20 4.28 -11.86 6.43
N PHE A 21 5.23 -11.61 7.35
CA PHE A 21 5.72 -10.26 7.64
C PHE A 21 6.47 -9.65 6.46
N ALA A 22 7.22 -10.46 5.71
CA ALA A 22 7.93 -10.03 4.52
C ALA A 22 6.95 -9.68 3.38
N VAL A 23 5.87 -10.44 3.21
CA VAL A 23 4.81 -10.13 2.24
C VAL A 23 4.08 -8.85 2.67
N VAL A 24 3.63 -8.73 3.91
CA VAL A 24 2.96 -7.51 4.40
C VAL A 24 3.86 -6.27 4.26
N ARG A 25 5.16 -6.39 4.53
CA ARG A 25 6.14 -5.30 4.31
C ARG A 25 6.42 -5.01 2.83
N ARG A 26 6.24 -6.00 1.95
CA ARG A 26 6.48 -5.90 0.50
C ARG A 26 5.23 -5.51 -0.29
N SER A 27 4.04 -5.62 0.32
CA SER A 27 2.76 -5.18 -0.25
C SER A 27 2.57 -3.65 -0.22
N GLY A 28 3.49 -2.90 0.40
CA GLY A 28 3.65 -1.48 0.05
C GLY A 28 4.21 -1.40 -1.37
N PRO A 29 3.55 -0.72 -2.32
CA PRO A 29 3.94 -0.74 -3.73
C PRO A 29 5.43 -0.38 -3.85
N ALA A 30 6.13 -1.20 -4.64
CA ALA A 30 7.58 -1.23 -4.76
C ALA A 30 8.16 0.08 -5.33
N SER A 31 8.23 1.14 -4.55
CA SER A 31 9.06 2.30 -4.85
C SER A 31 10.48 2.06 -4.32
N ARG A 32 11.24 1.27 -5.07
CA ARG A 32 12.70 1.21 -4.96
C ARG A 32 13.27 2.57 -5.43
N ARG A 33 13.33 3.58 -4.56
CA ARG A 33 14.31 4.67 -4.70
C ARG A 33 14.44 5.58 -3.47
N SER A 34 15.71 5.72 -3.07
CA SER A 34 16.39 6.75 -2.27
C SER A 34 15.89 7.09 -0.85
N VAL A 35 16.78 6.81 0.11
CA VAL A 35 16.80 7.29 1.51
C VAL A 35 17.10 8.81 1.57
N GLY A 36 16.55 9.61 0.65
CA GLY A 36 16.84 11.05 0.57
C GLY A 36 16.06 11.87 -0.46
N GLY A 37 14.97 11.33 -1.02
CA GLY A 37 14.09 12.12 -1.91
C GLY A 37 13.18 13.09 -1.14
N PRO A 38 12.75 14.21 -1.74
CA PRO A 38 11.73 15.06 -1.15
C PRO A 38 10.40 14.29 -0.99
N PRO A 39 9.52 14.73 -0.08
CA PRO A 39 8.17 14.17 0.01
C PRO A 39 7.45 14.28 -1.32
N ARG A 40 6.84 13.19 -1.79
CA ARG A 40 6.10 13.15 -3.06
C ARG A 40 4.65 12.74 -2.82
N TRP A 41 3.76 13.20 -3.69
CA TRP A 41 2.39 12.70 -3.72
C TRP A 41 2.33 11.47 -4.63
N GLU A 42 1.56 10.47 -4.24
CA GLU A 42 1.34 9.26 -5.05
C GLU A 42 -0.11 8.77 -4.91
N ALA A 43 -0.66 8.26 -6.01
CA ALA A 43 -1.94 7.56 -6.01
C ALA A 43 -1.71 6.10 -5.58
N ASP A 44 -2.58 5.59 -4.73
CA ASP A 44 -2.54 4.23 -4.22
C ASP A 44 -3.95 3.63 -4.12
N THR A 45 -4.02 2.30 -4.09
CA THR A 45 -5.27 1.55 -3.94
C THR A 45 -5.22 0.74 -2.67
N VAL A 46 -6.22 0.93 -1.80
CA VAL A 46 -6.35 0.22 -0.52
C VAL A 46 -7.64 -0.59 -0.56
N MET A 47 -7.55 -1.89 -0.32
CA MET A 47 -8.71 -2.78 -0.25
C MET A 47 -8.97 -3.14 1.21
N GLU A 48 -10.06 -2.63 1.78
CA GLU A 48 -10.40 -2.84 3.19
C GLU A 48 -11.92 -2.95 3.38
N ASN A 49 -12.37 -3.89 4.21
CA ASN A 49 -13.78 -4.06 4.61
C ASN A 49 -14.77 -4.20 3.45
N GLY A 50 -14.36 -4.82 2.33
CA GLY A 50 -15.21 -4.96 1.13
C GLY A 50 -15.28 -3.70 0.27
N TRP A 51 -14.36 -2.76 0.46
CA TRP A 51 -14.24 -1.55 -0.34
C TRP A 51 -12.86 -1.45 -0.98
N THR A 52 -12.87 -1.10 -2.25
CA THR A 52 -11.71 -0.60 -2.98
C THR A 52 -11.66 0.91 -2.84
N LEU A 53 -10.70 1.39 -2.05
CA LEU A 53 -10.44 2.80 -1.81
C LEU A 53 -9.30 3.26 -2.72
N ILE A 54 -9.58 4.27 -3.54
CA ILE A 54 -8.55 4.96 -4.32
C ILE A 54 -8.16 6.19 -3.53
N VAL A 55 -6.89 6.27 -3.16
CA VAL A 55 -6.37 7.31 -2.28
C VAL A 55 -5.19 8.02 -2.94
N VAL A 56 -4.96 9.26 -2.51
CA VAL A 56 -3.73 10.00 -2.80
C VAL A 56 -3.03 10.25 -1.47
N ARG A 57 -1.76 9.86 -1.38
CA ARG A 57 -0.97 9.99 -0.16
C ARG A 57 0.32 10.75 -0.39
N LYS A 58 0.75 11.54 0.59
CA LYS A 58 2.07 12.16 0.61
C LYS A 58 3.02 11.25 1.34
N VAL A 59 4.09 10.83 0.68
CA VAL A 59 5.07 9.89 1.23
C VAL A 59 6.43 10.54 1.28
N ALA A 60 7.09 10.45 2.43
CA ALA A 60 8.48 10.83 2.62
C ALA A 60 9.35 9.58 2.85
N PRO A 61 10.64 9.61 2.47
CA PRO A 61 11.55 8.54 2.85
C PRO A 61 11.76 8.54 4.36
N GLY A 62 11.61 7.38 4.99
CA GLY A 62 11.92 7.16 6.40
C GLY A 62 12.99 6.10 6.60
N ARG A 63 13.53 6.03 7.82
CA ARG A 63 14.62 5.11 8.20
C ARG A 63 14.27 3.63 7.96
N ASN A 64 13.00 3.27 8.10
CA ASN A 64 12.50 1.90 7.97
C ASN A 64 11.66 1.69 6.70
N GLY A 65 11.75 2.61 5.73
CA GLY A 65 10.92 2.62 4.53
C GLY A 65 10.12 3.92 4.38
N PRO A 66 9.31 4.04 3.31
CA PRO A 66 8.42 5.18 3.10
C PRO A 66 7.49 5.39 4.30
N VAL A 67 7.34 6.66 4.71
CA VAL A 67 6.42 7.08 5.77
C VAL A 67 5.33 7.94 5.14
N GLU A 68 4.09 7.57 5.39
CA GLU A 68 2.92 8.35 4.99
C GLU A 68 2.77 9.57 5.91
N LEU A 69 2.77 10.76 5.31
CA LEU A 69 2.61 12.02 6.03
C LEU A 69 1.14 12.46 6.07
N THR A 70 0.41 12.20 4.98
CA THR A 70 -1.02 12.50 4.88
C THR A 70 -1.67 11.68 3.77
N ARG A 71 -2.99 11.55 3.83
CA ARG A 71 -3.82 10.76 2.91
C ARG A 71 -5.14 11.47 2.64
N GLN A 72 -5.61 11.36 1.40
CA GLN A 72 -6.93 11.79 0.97
C GLN A 72 -7.58 10.66 0.18
N THR A 73 -8.80 10.29 0.54
CA THR A 73 -9.59 9.35 -0.27
C THR A 73 -10.21 10.10 -1.43
N VAL A 74 -9.93 9.65 -2.65
CA VAL A 74 -10.51 10.20 -3.88
C VAL A 74 -11.83 9.49 -4.18
N ARG A 75 -11.84 8.16 -4.06
CA ARG A 75 -13.03 7.36 -4.34
C ARG A 75 -13.09 6.12 -3.46
N ALA A 76 -14.31 5.72 -3.12
CA ALA A 76 -14.62 4.43 -2.53
C ALA A 76 -15.56 3.68 -3.47
N ILE A 77 -15.24 2.42 -3.75
CA ILE A 77 -16.01 1.53 -4.64
C ILE A 77 -16.26 0.26 -3.85
N ALA A 78 -17.51 -0.21 -3.78
CA ALA A 78 -17.80 -1.48 -3.15
C ALA A 78 -17.20 -2.61 -3.99
N ASP A 79 -16.63 -3.64 -3.36
CA ASP A 79 -15.97 -4.73 -4.10
C ASP A 79 -16.95 -5.59 -4.92
N ASP A 80 -18.25 -5.52 -4.62
CA ASP A 80 -19.34 -6.18 -5.34
C ASP A 80 -20.06 -5.26 -6.35
N ASP A 81 -19.53 -4.05 -6.59
CA ASP A 81 -20.09 -3.10 -7.56
C ASP A 81 -20.03 -3.69 -8.99
N PRO A 82 -21.16 -3.77 -9.72
CA PRO A 82 -21.18 -4.33 -11.07
C PRO A 82 -20.38 -3.48 -12.08
N ASP A 83 -20.21 -2.19 -11.81
CA ASP A 83 -19.46 -1.24 -12.63
C ASP A 83 -18.04 -0.98 -12.08
N TRP A 84 -17.54 -1.87 -11.20
CA TRP A 84 -16.28 -1.68 -10.48
C TRP A 84 -15.11 -1.27 -11.38
N ASP A 85 -14.93 -1.93 -12.53
CA ASP A 85 -13.79 -1.66 -13.43
C ASP A 85 -13.82 -0.24 -14.00
N GLU A 86 -15.01 0.21 -14.42
CA GLU A 86 -15.20 1.57 -14.94
C GLU A 86 -14.93 2.60 -13.84
N ARG A 87 -15.58 2.41 -12.68
CA ARG A 87 -15.44 3.31 -11.54
C ARG A 87 -14.01 3.37 -11.02
N TYR A 88 -13.29 2.24 -11.08
CA TYR A 88 -11.89 2.16 -10.68
C TYR A 88 -11.00 2.93 -11.65
N ARG A 89 -11.20 2.76 -12.95
CA ARG A 89 -10.42 3.43 -13.98
C ARG A 89 -10.63 4.95 -13.94
N GLU A 90 -11.89 5.38 -13.81
CA GLU A 90 -12.23 6.79 -13.62
C GLU A 90 -11.60 7.35 -12.33
N GLY A 91 -11.76 6.64 -11.20
CA GLY A 91 -11.20 7.07 -9.93
C GLY A 91 -9.67 7.16 -9.95
N MET A 92 -8.98 6.26 -10.69
CA MET A 92 -7.54 6.32 -10.86
C MET A 92 -7.10 7.49 -11.74
N LEU A 93 -7.87 7.84 -12.78
CA LEU A 93 -7.62 9.04 -13.59
C LEU A 93 -7.78 10.31 -12.74
N GLU A 94 -8.84 10.37 -11.94
CA GLU A 94 -9.10 11.44 -10.99
C GLU A 94 -7.96 11.57 -9.97
N ALA A 95 -7.51 10.46 -9.39
CA ALA A 95 -6.41 10.42 -8.44
C ALA A 95 -5.08 10.90 -9.04
N ARG A 96 -4.76 10.52 -10.28
CA ARG A 96 -3.56 10.99 -10.98
C ARG A 96 -3.60 12.49 -11.22
N ASN A 97 -4.75 13.01 -11.67
CA ASN A 97 -4.95 14.45 -11.81
C ASN A 97 -4.76 15.17 -10.46
N ARG A 98 -5.33 14.60 -9.39
CA ARG A 98 -5.19 15.15 -8.04
C ARG A 98 -3.75 15.15 -7.55
N VAL A 99 -2.97 14.10 -7.81
CA VAL A 99 -1.53 14.05 -7.53
C VAL A 99 -0.81 15.21 -8.20
N SER A 100 -1.00 15.40 -9.52
CA SER A 100 -0.34 16.49 -10.25
C SER A 100 -0.69 17.87 -9.70
N THR A 101 -1.96 18.11 -9.37
CA THR A 101 -2.39 19.37 -8.73
C THR A 101 -1.72 19.57 -7.37
N LEU A 102 -1.70 18.54 -6.52
CA LEU A 102 -1.09 18.60 -5.19
C LEU A 102 0.43 18.79 -5.23
N GLU A 103 1.11 18.25 -6.25
CA GLU A 103 2.53 18.49 -6.48
C GLU A 103 2.81 19.95 -6.83
N ILE A 104 1.97 20.58 -7.67
CA ILE A 104 2.06 22.00 -8.00
C ILE A 104 1.78 22.88 -6.78
N GLU A 105 0.76 22.55 -5.98
CA GLU A 105 0.40 23.29 -4.76
C GLU A 105 1.48 23.22 -3.66
N SER A 106 2.31 22.16 -3.67
CA SER A 106 3.30 21.90 -2.63
C SER A 106 4.74 22.33 -2.99
N GLY A 107 4.99 22.75 -4.22
CA GLY A 107 6.31 23.15 -4.75
C GLY A 107 6.45 24.66 -4.86
#